data_AF-A0A8T2UCS1-F1
#
_entry.id   AF-A0A8T2UCS1-F1
#
_cell.length_a   1.000
_cell.length_b   1.000
_cell.length_c   1.000
_cell.angle_alpha   90.00
_cell.angle_beta   90.00
_cell.angle_gamma   90.00
#
_symmetry.space_group_name_H-M   'P 1'
#
loop_
_entity.id
_entity.type
_entity.pdbx_description
1 polymer ?
#
loop_
_entity_poly.entity_id
_entity_poly.type
_entity_poly.pdbx_seq_one_letter_code
_entity_poly.pdbx_strand_id
1 'polypeptide(L)'
;MSVTFQKYHLDHHLYQGVEGMDMDIPSYAEGRLIRNIYTKILWVLFQLFFYALRPLFLNPKDPGFWEVANFAIQLFADFTWIYIYGWKSFMYFILSTFVGGGLHPIAGHFISEHYVFQKGQETYSYYGPLNLLAWSVGYHNEHHDFPRIPGSKLWRVKEIAPEYYEGLASYRSWTQVIYMYITDASVGPFSRMMRKSHFGPEKKSK
;
A
#
# COMPACT_ATOMS: atom_id res chain seq x y z
N MET A 1 5.39 -12.99 3.24
CA MET A 1 4.43 -12.64 4.32
C MET A 1 3.03 -12.39 3.75
N SER A 2 2.48 -13.31 2.96
CA SER A 2 1.16 -13.13 2.34
C SER A 2 0.01 -13.19 3.36
N VAL A 3 0.12 -14.07 4.35
CA VAL A 3 -0.87 -14.25 5.42
C VAL A 3 -1.02 -12.97 6.26
N THR A 4 0.11 -12.39 6.67
CA THR A 4 0.12 -11.14 7.44
C THR A 4 -0.41 -9.97 6.62
N PHE A 5 -0.04 -9.88 5.34
CA PHE A 5 -0.57 -8.85 4.45
C PHE A 5 -2.09 -8.92 4.39
N GLN A 6 -2.67 -10.10 4.19
CA GLN A 6 -4.13 -10.28 4.16
C GLN A 6 -4.80 -9.77 5.44
N LYS A 7 -4.22 -10.05 6.63
CA LYS A 7 -4.77 -9.60 7.91
C LYS A 7 -4.79 -8.08 8.06
N TYR A 8 -3.73 -7.39 7.67
CA TYR A 8 -3.71 -5.91 7.77
C TYR A 8 -4.47 -5.25 6.63
N HIS A 9 -4.48 -5.84 5.45
CA HIS A 9 -5.23 -5.33 4.30
C HIS A 9 -6.74 -5.37 4.56
N LEU A 10 -7.24 -6.44 5.18
CA LEU A 10 -8.66 -6.52 5.59
C LEU A 10 -9.02 -5.44 6.63
N ASP A 11 -8.15 -5.18 7.61
CA ASP A 11 -8.35 -4.09 8.56
C ASP A 11 -8.35 -2.73 7.85
N HIS A 12 -7.47 -2.53 6.87
CA HIS A 12 -7.41 -1.32 6.07
C HIS A 12 -8.74 -1.08 5.31
N HIS A 13 -9.34 -2.11 4.71
CA HIS A 13 -10.67 -1.99 4.09
C HIS A 13 -11.76 -1.66 5.12
N LEU A 14 -11.73 -2.29 6.29
CA LEU A 14 -12.77 -2.14 7.31
C LEU A 14 -12.68 -0.82 8.09
N TYR A 15 -11.45 -0.38 8.37
CA TYR A 15 -11.14 0.75 9.24
C TYR A 15 -10.37 1.85 8.50
N GLN A 16 -10.55 1.95 7.18
CA GLN A 16 -9.87 2.92 6.33
C GLN A 16 -9.88 4.33 6.96
N GLY A 17 -8.72 4.96 7.07
CA GLY A 17 -8.59 6.30 7.63
C GLY A 17 -8.75 6.40 9.16
N VAL A 18 -8.96 5.28 9.88
CA VAL A 18 -9.04 5.26 11.34
C VAL A 18 -7.64 5.05 11.93
N GLU A 19 -7.17 6.07 12.66
CA GLU A 19 -5.86 6.08 13.32
C GLU A 19 -5.69 4.89 14.28
N GLY A 20 -4.54 4.22 14.22
CA GLY A 20 -4.20 3.08 15.07
C GLY A 20 -4.80 1.74 14.60
N MET A 21 -5.76 1.75 13.68
CA MET A 21 -6.36 0.54 13.08
C MET A 21 -5.88 0.36 11.64
N ASP A 22 -5.96 1.42 10.83
CA ASP A 22 -5.47 1.43 9.47
C ASP A 22 -3.96 1.67 9.43
N MET A 23 -3.22 0.61 9.11
CA MET A 23 -1.75 0.66 9.04
C MET A 23 -1.24 1.26 7.72
N ASP A 24 -2.10 1.61 6.76
CA ASP A 24 -1.68 2.40 5.59
C ASP A 24 -1.36 3.86 5.99
N ILE A 25 -1.95 4.36 7.07
CA ILE A 25 -1.71 5.71 7.59
C ILE A 25 -0.26 5.81 8.09
N PRO A 26 0.56 6.75 7.58
CA PRO A 26 1.91 6.97 8.07
C PRO A 26 1.94 7.37 9.55
N SER A 27 2.97 6.92 10.25
CA SER A 27 3.21 7.34 11.63
C SER A 27 3.47 8.86 11.73
N TYR A 28 3.25 9.45 12.92
CA TYR A 28 3.66 10.84 13.17
C TYR A 28 5.17 11.06 12.98
N ALA A 29 5.99 10.04 13.24
CA ALA A 29 7.43 10.12 13.00
C ALA A 29 7.73 10.29 11.51
N GLU A 30 7.13 9.44 10.65
CA GLU A 30 7.20 9.59 9.20
C GLU A 30 6.75 10.98 8.75
N GLY A 31 5.55 11.42 9.18
CA GLY A 31 5.02 12.74 8.81
C GLY A 31 5.86 13.92 9.31
N ARG A 32 6.59 13.78 10.41
CA ARG A 32 7.53 14.82 10.88
C ARG A 32 8.88 14.78 10.15
N LEU A 33 9.31 13.64 9.64
CA LEU A 33 10.60 13.52 8.95
C LEU A 33 10.49 13.89 7.47
N ILE A 34 9.36 13.58 6.83
CA ILE A 34 9.18 13.72 5.38
C ILE A 34 8.49 15.04 5.09
N ARG A 35 9.28 16.08 4.82
CA ARG A 35 8.78 17.47 4.69
C ARG A 35 9.23 18.17 3.41
N ASN A 36 10.29 17.69 2.77
CA ASN A 36 10.87 18.31 1.58
C ASN A 36 11.17 17.27 0.49
N ILE A 37 11.54 17.76 -0.69
CA ILE A 37 11.81 16.94 -1.87
C ILE A 37 12.81 15.80 -1.61
N TYR A 38 13.89 16.05 -0.88
CA TYR A 38 14.92 15.04 -0.60
C TYR A 38 14.39 13.94 0.33
N THR A 39 13.72 14.34 1.41
CA THR A 39 13.12 13.38 2.35
C THR A 39 11.98 12.58 1.71
N LYS A 40 11.26 13.16 0.74
CA LYS A 40 10.24 12.46 -0.05
C LYS A 40 10.83 11.48 -1.03
N ILE A 41 11.92 11.83 -1.73
CA ILE A 41 12.65 10.89 -2.59
C ILE A 41 13.12 9.68 -1.78
N LEU A 42 13.74 9.91 -0.63
CA LEU A 42 14.16 8.84 0.27
C LEU A 42 12.95 8.02 0.72
N TRP A 43 11.86 8.67 1.11
CA TRP A 43 10.67 7.94 1.52
C TRP A 43 10.10 7.06 0.41
N VAL A 44 9.98 7.57 -0.82
CA VAL A 44 9.50 6.77 -1.97
C VAL A 44 10.45 5.61 -2.26
N LEU A 45 11.77 5.81 -2.23
CA LEU A 45 12.77 4.74 -2.40
C LEU A 45 12.61 3.60 -1.38
N PHE A 46 12.22 3.92 -0.15
CA PHE A 46 12.07 2.97 0.95
C PHE A 46 10.60 2.67 1.28
N GLN A 47 9.65 3.07 0.44
CA GLN A 47 8.22 3.04 0.79
C GLN A 47 7.73 1.64 1.16
N LEU A 48 8.17 0.63 0.41
CA LEU A 48 7.80 -0.75 0.69
C LEU A 48 8.25 -1.21 2.09
N PHE A 49 9.38 -0.68 2.61
CA PHE A 49 9.85 -0.97 3.97
C PHE A 49 9.01 -0.25 5.01
N PHE A 50 8.70 1.02 4.80
CA PHE A 50 7.79 1.74 5.69
C PHE A 50 6.43 1.02 5.77
N TYR A 51 5.87 0.65 4.62
CA TYR A 51 4.62 -0.09 4.54
C TYR A 51 4.70 -1.45 5.25
N ALA A 52 5.76 -2.24 5.02
CA ALA A 52 5.88 -3.57 5.61
C ALA A 52 6.21 -3.57 7.11
N LEU A 53 6.99 -2.59 7.58
CA LEU A 53 7.50 -2.56 8.96
C LEU A 53 6.61 -1.76 9.91
N ARG A 54 5.91 -0.72 9.43
CA ARG A 54 5.05 0.13 10.28
C ARG A 54 4.06 -0.66 11.14
N PRO A 55 3.37 -1.70 10.64
CA PRO A 55 2.45 -2.49 11.46
C PRO A 55 3.12 -3.13 12.68
N LEU A 56 4.41 -3.49 12.59
CA LEU A 56 5.16 -4.12 13.69
C LEU A 56 5.39 -3.17 14.86
N PHE A 57 5.36 -1.86 14.61
CA PHE A 57 5.58 -0.83 15.63
C PHE A 57 4.29 -0.19 16.13
N LEU A 58 3.29 -0.01 15.25
CA LEU A 58 2.08 0.74 15.58
C LEU A 58 0.93 -0.14 16.07
N ASN A 59 0.72 -1.31 15.47
CA ASN A 59 -0.35 -2.22 15.85
C ASN A 59 0.06 -3.68 15.60
N PRO A 60 1.05 -4.20 16.34
CA PRO A 60 1.54 -5.56 16.12
C PRO A 60 0.46 -6.58 16.47
N LYS A 61 0.14 -7.43 15.49
CA LYS A 61 -0.71 -8.61 15.67
C LYS A 61 0.12 -9.84 16.02
N ASP A 62 -0.41 -10.67 16.91
CA ASP A 62 0.25 -11.92 17.28
C ASP A 62 0.33 -12.88 16.06
N PRO A 63 1.53 -13.45 15.79
CA PRO A 63 1.69 -14.40 14.70
C PRO A 63 0.98 -15.72 15.06
N GLY A 64 0.13 -16.18 14.15
CA GLY A 64 -0.50 -17.49 14.25
C GLY A 64 0.32 -18.58 13.56
N PHE A 65 -0.22 -19.80 13.57
CA PHE A 65 0.37 -20.93 12.88
C PHE A 65 0.69 -20.65 11.41
N TRP A 66 -0.23 -20.00 10.69
CA TRP A 66 -0.06 -19.72 9.26
C TRP A 66 1.02 -18.67 8.97
N GLU A 67 1.23 -17.69 9.85
CA GLU A 67 2.36 -16.78 9.75
C GLU A 67 3.69 -17.51 9.96
N VAL A 68 3.79 -18.37 10.97
CA VAL A 68 4.99 -19.16 11.23
C VAL A 68 5.29 -20.09 10.06
N ALA A 69 4.28 -20.76 9.52
CA ALA A 69 4.43 -21.61 8.35
C ALA A 69 4.87 -20.81 7.11
N ASN A 70 4.26 -19.65 6.83
CA ASN A 70 4.66 -18.80 5.72
C ASN A 70 6.11 -18.34 5.87
N PHE A 71 6.52 -17.95 7.08
CA PHE A 71 7.89 -17.51 7.36
C PHE A 71 8.90 -18.64 7.17
N ALA A 72 8.62 -19.84 7.70
CA ALA A 72 9.48 -21.01 7.54
C ALA A 72 9.65 -21.40 6.06
N ILE A 73 8.57 -21.36 5.27
CA ILE A 73 8.62 -21.63 3.83
C ILE A 73 9.50 -20.60 3.11
N GLN A 74 9.36 -19.30 3.43
CA GLN A 74 10.20 -18.27 2.82
C GLN A 74 11.68 -18.44 3.18
N LEU A 75 12.01 -18.71 4.45
CA LEU A 75 13.38 -18.97 4.87
C LEU A 75 13.98 -20.19 4.15
N PHE A 76 13.19 -21.26 3.99
CA PHE A 76 13.62 -22.44 3.25
C PHE A 76 13.87 -22.14 1.77
N ALA A 77 12.98 -21.37 1.13
CA ALA A 77 13.13 -20.95 -0.26
C ALA A 77 14.37 -20.06 -0.45
N ASP A 78 14.57 -19.06 0.41
CA ASP A 78 15.72 -18.16 0.37
C ASP A 78 17.03 -18.93 0.59
N PHE A 79 17.08 -19.84 1.59
CA PHE A 79 18.23 -20.69 1.83
C PHE A 79 18.54 -21.58 0.63
N THR A 80 17.52 -22.24 0.07
CA THR A 80 17.68 -23.09 -1.12
C THR A 80 18.22 -22.29 -2.30
N TRP A 81 17.72 -21.07 -2.50
CA TRP A 81 18.17 -20.18 -3.57
C TRP A 81 19.63 -19.76 -3.39
N ILE A 82 20.01 -19.35 -2.17
CA ILE A 82 21.39 -18.98 -1.85
C ILE A 82 22.32 -20.19 -2.01
N TYR A 83 21.89 -21.37 -1.60
CA TYR A 83 22.69 -22.60 -1.72
C TYR A 83 22.98 -22.95 -3.19
N ILE A 84 21.99 -22.83 -4.08
CA ILE A 84 22.13 -23.19 -5.51
C ILE A 84 22.81 -22.08 -6.32
N TYR A 85 22.44 -20.81 -6.09
CA TYR A 85 22.82 -19.67 -6.95
C TYR A 85 23.73 -18.63 -6.28
N GLY A 86 24.01 -18.78 -4.99
CA GLY A 86 24.89 -17.92 -4.23
C GLY A 86 24.29 -16.57 -3.81
N TRP A 87 25.01 -15.88 -2.93
CA TRP A 87 24.57 -14.61 -2.33
C TRP A 87 24.38 -13.47 -3.32
N LYS A 88 25.15 -13.42 -4.42
CA LYS A 88 25.01 -12.35 -5.42
C LYS A 88 23.63 -12.38 -6.10
N SER A 89 23.12 -13.57 -6.41
CA SER A 89 21.77 -13.73 -6.98
C SER A 89 20.69 -13.34 -5.96
N PHE A 90 20.86 -13.71 -4.69
CA PHE A 90 19.93 -13.30 -3.64
C PHE A 90 19.93 -11.78 -3.42
N MET A 91 21.10 -11.13 -3.41
CA MET A 91 21.21 -9.68 -3.32
C MET A 91 20.55 -8.96 -4.51
N TYR A 92 20.55 -9.56 -5.70
CA TYR A 92 19.79 -9.03 -6.82
C TYR A 92 18.29 -8.95 -6.49
N PHE A 93 17.67 -9.98 -5.91
CA PHE A 93 16.25 -9.92 -5.51
C PHE A 93 15.96 -8.85 -4.46
N ILE A 94 16.85 -8.71 -3.47
CA ILE A 94 16.72 -7.66 -2.45
C ILE A 94 16.76 -6.28 -3.11
N LEU A 95 17.77 -6.00 -3.95
CA LEU A 95 17.91 -4.72 -4.66
C LEU A 95 16.77 -4.46 -5.64
N SER A 96 16.32 -5.47 -6.38
CA SER A 96 15.16 -5.38 -7.27
C SER A 96 13.88 -5.02 -6.51
N THR A 97 13.74 -5.46 -5.26
CA THR A 97 12.61 -5.09 -4.39
C THR A 97 12.63 -3.60 -4.05
N PHE A 98 13.80 -3.01 -3.77
CA PHE A 98 13.94 -1.56 -3.56
C PHE A 98 13.56 -0.76 -4.81
N VAL A 99 14.03 -1.20 -5.98
CA VAL A 99 13.73 -0.50 -7.23
C VAL A 99 12.25 -0.64 -7.57
N GLY A 100 11.74 -1.89 -7.56
CA GLY A 100 10.37 -2.23 -7.96
C GLY A 100 9.29 -1.71 -7.02
N GLY A 101 9.56 -1.66 -5.72
CA GLY A 101 8.64 -1.10 -4.71
C GLY A 101 8.88 0.38 -4.38
N GLY A 102 9.85 1.02 -5.03
CA GLY A 102 10.24 2.41 -4.80
C GLY A 102 9.87 3.35 -5.93
N LEU A 103 10.86 3.86 -6.67
CA LEU A 103 10.65 4.83 -7.76
C LEU A 103 10.15 4.20 -9.08
N HIS A 104 9.94 2.89 -9.14
CA HIS A 104 9.40 2.25 -10.33
C HIS A 104 7.97 2.74 -10.63
N PRO A 105 7.58 2.96 -11.91
CA PRO A 105 6.26 3.48 -12.27
C PRO A 105 5.08 2.77 -11.61
N ILE A 106 5.13 1.44 -11.48
CA ILE A 106 4.05 0.65 -10.85
C ILE A 106 3.90 0.98 -9.36
N ALA A 107 4.99 1.23 -8.63
CA ALA A 107 4.94 1.52 -7.19
C ALA A 107 4.22 2.85 -6.88
N GLY A 108 3.97 3.71 -7.87
CA GLY A 108 3.13 4.88 -7.69
C GLY A 108 1.69 4.54 -7.27
N HIS A 109 1.26 3.28 -7.43
CA HIS A 109 -0.04 2.83 -6.92
C HIS A 109 -0.15 3.07 -5.40
N PHE A 110 0.89 2.76 -4.61
CA PHE A 110 0.89 2.91 -3.15
C PHE A 110 0.63 4.35 -2.69
N ILE A 111 0.96 5.33 -3.53
CA ILE A 111 0.70 6.74 -3.27
C ILE A 111 -0.68 7.11 -3.82
N SER A 112 -0.98 6.72 -5.06
CA SER A 112 -2.20 7.11 -5.75
C SER A 112 -3.47 6.67 -5.02
N GLU A 113 -3.39 5.52 -4.35
CA GLU A 113 -4.54 4.85 -3.77
C GLU A 113 -5.20 5.66 -2.66
N HIS A 114 -4.41 6.27 -1.77
CA HIS A 114 -4.92 6.86 -0.52
C HIS A 114 -4.28 8.18 -0.11
N TYR A 115 -3.40 8.76 -0.92
CA TYR A 115 -2.93 10.12 -0.68
C TYR A 115 -3.88 11.12 -1.32
N VAL A 116 -4.29 12.11 -0.54
CA VAL A 116 -5.28 13.10 -0.95
C VAL A 116 -4.59 14.22 -1.73
N PHE A 117 -4.65 14.13 -3.05
CA PHE A 117 -4.26 15.21 -3.95
C PHE A 117 -5.44 16.13 -4.29
N GLN A 118 -6.68 15.62 -4.20
CA GLN A 118 -7.91 16.39 -4.38
C GLN A 118 -8.75 16.32 -3.11
N LYS A 119 -9.01 17.49 -2.50
CA LYS A 119 -9.81 17.55 -1.28
C LYS A 119 -11.20 16.96 -1.51
N GLY A 120 -11.64 16.12 -0.56
CA GLY A 120 -12.98 15.49 -0.59
C GLY A 120 -13.02 14.06 -1.11
N GLN A 121 -11.91 13.53 -1.66
CA GLN A 121 -11.82 12.13 -2.09
C GLN A 121 -10.63 11.42 -1.44
N GLU A 122 -10.91 10.28 -0.79
CA GLU A 122 -9.94 9.52 0.02
C GLU A 122 -9.21 8.48 -0.79
N THR A 123 -9.91 7.91 -1.76
CA THR A 123 -9.47 6.76 -2.54
C THR A 123 -9.50 7.12 -4.01
N TYR A 124 -8.49 6.72 -4.78
CA TYR A 124 -8.43 7.03 -6.21
C TYR A 124 -8.14 5.77 -7.00
N SER A 125 -8.83 5.66 -8.14
CA SER A 125 -8.53 4.63 -9.12
C SER A 125 -7.55 5.15 -10.16
N TYR A 126 -6.80 4.22 -10.74
CA TYR A 126 -5.94 4.39 -11.89
C TYR A 126 -6.50 3.62 -13.08
N TYR A 127 -6.76 4.33 -14.17
CA TYR A 127 -7.29 3.77 -15.42
C TYR A 127 -6.29 3.96 -16.56
N GLY A 128 -5.05 3.50 -16.36
CA GLY A 128 -4.00 3.55 -17.37
C GLY A 128 -3.45 2.17 -17.76
N PRO A 129 -2.48 2.13 -18.68
CA PRO A 129 -2.01 0.89 -19.30
C PRO A 129 -1.29 -0.05 -18.33
N LEU A 130 -0.74 0.45 -17.22
CA LEU A 130 -0.03 -0.38 -16.24
C LEU A 130 -0.96 -1.36 -15.51
N ASN A 131 -2.28 -1.19 -15.60
CA ASN A 131 -3.24 -2.19 -15.12
C ASN A 131 -3.03 -3.55 -15.77
N LEU A 132 -2.60 -3.60 -17.03
CA LEU A 132 -2.30 -4.87 -17.70
C LEU A 132 -1.20 -5.66 -16.97
N LEU A 133 -0.18 -4.95 -16.48
CA LEU A 133 0.96 -5.55 -15.77
C LEU A 133 0.66 -5.77 -14.28
N ALA A 134 -0.25 -4.99 -13.72
CA ALA A 134 -0.62 -5.03 -12.31
C ALA A 134 -1.96 -5.74 -12.05
N TRP A 135 -2.40 -6.61 -12.98
CA TRP A 135 -3.66 -7.37 -12.90
C TRP A 135 -4.88 -6.52 -12.49
N SER A 136 -5.01 -5.33 -13.08
CA SER A 136 -6.10 -4.39 -12.85
C SER A 136 -6.26 -3.91 -11.40
N VAL A 137 -5.19 -3.97 -10.58
CA VAL A 137 -5.20 -3.43 -9.20
C VAL A 137 -5.49 -1.92 -9.15
N GLY A 138 -5.24 -1.18 -10.24
CA GLY A 138 -5.55 0.24 -10.30
C GLY A 138 -7.05 0.56 -10.23
N TYR A 139 -7.95 -0.41 -10.42
CA TYR A 139 -9.38 -0.24 -10.13
C TYR A 139 -9.62 -0.29 -8.61
N HIS A 140 -9.08 0.73 -7.92
CA HIS A 140 -8.90 0.69 -6.48
C HIS A 140 -10.14 1.12 -5.70
N ASN A 141 -10.95 2.04 -6.25
CA ASN A 141 -12.27 2.34 -5.65
C ASN A 141 -13.15 1.10 -5.72
N GLU A 142 -13.17 0.43 -6.88
CA GLU A 142 -13.89 -0.82 -7.10
C GLU A 142 -13.42 -1.92 -6.15
N HIS A 143 -12.11 -1.99 -5.89
CA HIS A 143 -11.52 -2.92 -4.94
C HIS A 143 -11.90 -2.60 -3.49
N HIS A 144 -11.97 -1.33 -3.10
CA HIS A 144 -12.45 -0.91 -1.77
C HIS A 144 -13.93 -1.23 -1.55
N ASP A 145 -14.75 -1.04 -2.58
CA ASP A 145 -16.18 -1.36 -2.50
C ASP A 145 -16.43 -2.88 -2.48
N PHE A 146 -15.64 -3.64 -3.27
CA PHE A 146 -15.80 -5.09 -3.43
C PHE A 146 -14.47 -5.85 -3.26
N PRO A 147 -13.89 -5.90 -2.05
CA PRO A 147 -12.54 -6.44 -1.80
C PRO A 147 -12.40 -7.96 -2.01
N ARG A 148 -13.52 -8.64 -2.28
CA ARG A 148 -13.57 -10.08 -2.58
C ARG A 148 -13.55 -10.39 -4.08
N ILE A 149 -13.65 -9.38 -4.95
CA ILE A 149 -13.53 -9.57 -6.39
C ILE A 149 -12.03 -9.66 -6.74
N PRO A 150 -11.60 -10.68 -7.50
CA PRO A 150 -10.19 -10.80 -7.86
C PRO A 150 -9.78 -9.63 -8.75
N GLY A 151 -8.53 -9.16 -8.59
CA GLY A 151 -7.97 -8.02 -9.33
C GLY A 151 -8.25 -8.08 -10.83
N SER A 152 -8.05 -9.25 -11.44
CA SER A 152 -8.28 -9.52 -12.88
C SER A 152 -9.71 -9.28 -13.37
N LYS A 153 -10.68 -9.07 -12.47
CA LYS A 153 -12.09 -8.80 -12.76
C LYS A 153 -12.59 -7.45 -12.25
N LEU A 154 -11.76 -6.66 -11.55
CA LEU A 154 -12.21 -5.38 -10.97
C LEU A 154 -12.75 -4.40 -12.01
N TRP A 155 -12.19 -4.42 -13.22
CA TRP A 155 -12.67 -3.60 -14.34
C TRP A 155 -14.16 -3.81 -14.69
N ARG A 156 -14.71 -5.00 -14.41
CA ARG A 156 -16.12 -5.31 -14.64
C ARG A 156 -17.04 -4.59 -13.65
N VAL A 157 -16.56 -4.27 -12.46
CA VAL A 157 -17.35 -3.53 -11.46
C VAL A 157 -17.73 -2.17 -12.03
N LYS A 158 -16.74 -1.45 -12.57
CA LYS A 158 -16.95 -0.19 -13.26
C LYS A 158 -17.84 -0.31 -14.50
N GLU A 159 -17.69 -1.39 -15.27
CA GLU A 159 -18.50 -1.62 -16.47
C GLU A 159 -19.98 -1.83 -16.14
N ILE A 160 -20.28 -2.52 -15.02
CA ILE A 160 -21.65 -2.84 -14.61
C ILE A 160 -22.33 -1.65 -13.91
N ALA A 161 -21.56 -0.83 -13.18
CA ALA A 161 -22.09 0.27 -12.38
C ALA A 161 -21.30 1.59 -12.59
N PRO A 162 -21.17 2.08 -13.84
CA PRO A 162 -20.32 3.23 -14.18
C PRO A 162 -20.73 4.52 -13.46
N GLU A 163 -22.02 4.67 -13.14
CA GLU A 163 -22.58 5.85 -12.47
C GLU A 163 -21.96 6.15 -11.10
N TYR A 164 -21.38 5.15 -10.43
CA TYR A 164 -20.69 5.31 -9.15
C TYR A 164 -19.21 5.72 -9.30
N TYR A 165 -18.62 5.53 -10.48
CA TYR A 165 -17.17 5.67 -10.67
C TYR A 165 -16.76 6.76 -11.69
N GLU A 166 -17.62 7.12 -12.64
CA GLU A 166 -17.27 8.09 -13.71
C GLU A 166 -17.06 9.51 -13.19
N GLY A 167 -17.73 9.90 -12.10
CA GLY A 167 -17.57 11.21 -11.46
C GLY A 167 -16.38 11.31 -10.51
N LEU A 168 -15.72 10.20 -10.18
CA LEU A 168 -14.61 10.18 -9.23
C LEU A 168 -13.30 10.61 -9.88
N ALA A 169 -12.49 11.33 -9.12
CA ALA A 169 -11.13 11.65 -9.52
C ALA A 169 -10.33 10.36 -9.74
N SER A 170 -9.53 10.32 -10.80
CA SER A 170 -8.74 9.15 -11.15
C SER A 170 -7.44 9.54 -11.84
N TYR A 171 -6.46 8.65 -11.79
CA TYR A 171 -5.15 8.83 -12.41
C TYR A 171 -5.05 8.07 -13.73
N ARG A 172 -4.21 8.58 -14.63
CA ARG A 172 -3.81 7.91 -15.89
C ARG A 172 -2.33 7.55 -15.93
N SER A 173 -1.54 8.06 -14.99
CA SER A 173 -0.10 7.79 -14.87
C SER A 173 0.33 7.71 -13.40
N TRP A 174 0.83 6.56 -12.96
CA TRP A 174 1.44 6.42 -11.63
C TRP A 174 2.80 7.09 -11.52
N THR A 175 3.56 7.20 -12.61
CA THR A 175 4.78 8.01 -12.66
C THR A 175 4.47 9.48 -12.35
N GLN A 176 3.36 10.00 -12.89
CA GLN A 176 2.92 11.36 -12.59
C GLN A 176 2.60 11.51 -11.10
N VAL A 177 1.95 10.53 -10.47
CA VAL A 177 1.65 10.54 -9.03
C VAL A 177 2.93 10.60 -8.20
N ILE A 178 3.94 9.78 -8.53
CA ILE A 178 5.25 9.81 -7.85
C ILE A 178 5.87 11.22 -7.97
N TYR A 179 5.88 11.77 -9.19
CA TYR A 179 6.41 13.12 -9.44
C TYR A 179 5.68 14.18 -8.62
N MET A 180 4.35 14.17 -8.64
CA MET A 180 3.52 15.11 -7.88
C MET A 180 3.79 14.99 -6.38
N TYR A 181 3.82 13.77 -5.83
CA TYR A 181 4.10 13.55 -4.41
C TYR A 181 5.44 14.14 -3.99
N ILE A 182 6.49 13.92 -4.79
CA ILE A 182 7.86 14.38 -4.51
C ILE A 182 7.97 15.90 -4.61
N THR A 183 7.37 16.49 -5.65
CA THR A 183 7.61 17.90 -6.01
C THR A 183 6.62 18.89 -5.41
N ASP A 184 5.38 18.47 -5.11
CA ASP A 184 4.37 19.34 -4.52
C ASP A 184 4.60 19.50 -3.02
N ALA A 185 5.01 20.69 -2.57
CA ALA A 185 5.26 20.98 -1.16
C ALA A 185 4.01 20.89 -0.27
N SER A 186 2.81 20.93 -0.85
CA SER A 186 1.54 20.82 -0.10
C SER A 186 1.13 19.37 0.18
N VAL A 187 1.75 18.40 -0.49
CA VAL A 187 1.47 16.97 -0.31
C VAL A 187 2.54 16.31 0.56
N GLY A 188 2.18 15.33 1.39
CA GLY A 188 3.13 14.53 2.16
C GLY A 188 2.45 13.41 2.94
N PRO A 189 3.12 12.77 3.92
CA PRO A 189 2.55 11.68 4.71
C PRO A 189 1.21 11.99 5.38
N PHE A 190 0.97 13.27 5.72
CA PHE A 190 -0.27 13.74 6.33
C PHE A 190 -1.38 14.07 5.34
N SER A 191 -1.15 13.95 4.03
CA SER A 191 -2.18 14.12 3.01
C SER A 191 -3.09 12.89 2.96
N ARG A 192 -3.83 12.66 4.04
CA ARG A 192 -4.76 11.54 4.25
C ARG A 192 -6.10 12.10 4.72
N MET A 193 -7.20 11.40 4.43
CA MET A 193 -8.48 11.67 5.12
C MET A 193 -8.52 10.83 6.40
N MET A 194 -8.87 11.47 7.51
CA MET A 194 -8.96 10.82 8.81
C MET A 194 -10.43 10.60 9.16
N ARG A 195 -10.77 9.37 9.57
CA ARG A 195 -12.12 8.99 10.01
C ARG A 195 -12.14 8.82 11.53
N LYS A 196 -13.26 9.19 12.15
CA LYS A 196 -13.50 8.87 13.56
C LYS A 196 -13.83 7.37 13.66
N SER A 197 -13.23 6.69 14.65
CA SER A 197 -13.66 5.34 14.98
C SER A 197 -15.11 5.37 15.46
N HIS A 198 -15.98 4.58 14.82
CA HIS A 198 -17.33 4.33 15.29
C HIS A 198 -17.39 3.16 16.27
N PHE A 199 -16.30 2.39 16.38
CA PHE A 199 -16.08 1.40 17.41
C PHE A 199 -15.37 2.13 18.57
N GLY A 200 -16.06 2.28 19.71
CA GLY A 200 -15.43 2.81 20.92
C GLY A 200 -14.15 2.02 21.26
N PRO A 201 -13.23 2.59 22.05
CA PRO A 201 -11.99 1.90 22.38
C PRO A 201 -12.33 0.53 22.99
N GLU A 202 -11.87 -0.56 22.35
CA GLU A 202 -11.78 -1.84 23.04
C GLU A 202 -10.85 -1.62 24.22
N LYS A 203 -11.44 -1.53 25.41
CA LYS A 203 -10.67 -1.65 26.64
C LYS A 203 -10.02 -3.03 26.58
N LYS A 204 -8.72 -3.07 26.24
CA LYS A 204 -7.90 -4.24 26.50
C LYS A 204 -8.04 -4.52 28.00
N SER A 205 -8.83 -5.53 28.36
CA SER A 205 -8.81 -6.08 29.71
C SER A 205 -7.40 -6.60 29.93
N LYS A 206 -6.69 -5.97 30.86
CA LYS A 206 -5.42 -6.49 31.38
C LYS A 206 -5.62 -7.87 31.98
#